data_AF-A0A8I6A772-F1
#
_entry.id   AF-A0A8I6A772-F1
#
_cell.length_a   1.000
_cell.length_b   1.000
_cell.length_c   1.000
_cell.angle_alpha   90.00
_cell.angle_beta   90.00
_cell.angle_gamma   90.00
#
_symmetry.space_group_name_H-M   'P 1'
#
loop_
_entity.id
_entity.type
_entity.pdbx_description
1 polymer ?
#
loop_
_entity_poly.entity_id
_entity_poly.type
_entity_poly.pdbx_seq_one_letter_code
_entity_poly.pdbx_strand_id
1 'polypeptide(L)'
;MAAAPTQIEAELYYLIARFLQSGPCNKSAQVLVQELEEHQLIPRRLDWEGKEHRRSFEDLVAANAHIPPDYLLKICERIGPLLDKEIPQSVPGVQTLLGVGRQSLLRDAKDCKNTLWNGSAFAALHRGRPPELPVNYVKPPNVGFLCVALTVLELYIDQAGLCLPSAEIKDVCHMASHITTF
;
A
#
# COMPACT_ATOMS: atom_id res chain seq x y z
N MET A 1 5.41 -30.21 -12.12
CA MET A 1 6.25 -30.64 -10.98
C MET A 1 6.14 -29.54 -9.95
N ALA A 2 5.36 -29.75 -8.88
CA ALA A 2 5.19 -28.71 -7.86
C ALA A 2 6.54 -28.47 -7.20
N ALA A 3 7.03 -27.24 -7.23
CA ALA A 3 8.24 -26.86 -6.51
C ALA A 3 8.02 -27.13 -5.02
N ALA A 4 9.07 -27.60 -4.32
CA ALA A 4 9.01 -27.73 -2.88
C ALA A 4 8.68 -26.35 -2.28
N PRO A 5 7.75 -26.26 -1.32
CA PRO A 5 7.40 -25.00 -0.70
C PRO A 5 8.63 -24.38 -0.05
N THR A 6 8.78 -23.07 -0.20
CA THR A 6 9.78 -22.32 0.57
C THR A 6 9.48 -22.44 2.06
N GLN A 7 10.49 -22.27 2.91
CA GLN A 7 10.31 -22.35 4.36
C GLN A 7 9.21 -21.39 4.86
N ILE A 8 9.17 -20.18 4.30
CA ILE A 8 8.20 -19.15 4.67
C ILE A 8 6.78 -19.55 4.26
N GLU A 9 6.61 -20.14 3.07
CA GLU A 9 5.29 -20.63 2.63
C GLU A 9 4.76 -21.71 3.58
N ALA A 10 5.61 -22.66 3.98
CA ALA A 10 5.24 -23.72 4.90
C ALA A 10 4.86 -23.18 6.30
N GLU A 11 5.62 -22.21 6.81
CA GLU A 11 5.29 -21.49 8.06
C GLU A 11 3.97 -20.71 7.94
N LEU A 12 3.72 -20.08 6.79
CA LEU A 12 2.48 -19.34 6.55
C LEU A 12 1.26 -20.26 6.53
N TYR A 13 1.33 -21.41 5.84
CA TYR A 13 0.26 -22.40 5.85
C TYR A 13 -0.06 -22.88 7.26
N TYR A 14 0.97 -23.11 8.08
CA TYR A 14 0.80 -23.46 9.48
C TYR A 14 0.07 -22.36 10.27
N LEU A 15 0.46 -21.10 10.11
CA LEU A 15 -0.19 -19.98 10.79
C LEU A 15 -1.64 -19.81 10.37
N ILE A 16 -1.96 -19.98 9.07
CA ILE A 16 -3.33 -19.93 8.56
C ILE A 16 -4.16 -21.06 9.17
N ALA A 17 -3.64 -22.30 9.17
CA ALA A 17 -4.31 -23.44 9.78
C ALA A 17 -4.64 -23.18 11.26
N ARG A 18 -3.68 -22.64 12.01
CA ARG A 18 -3.83 -22.35 13.44
C ARG A 18 -4.85 -21.23 13.69
N PHE A 19 -4.86 -20.20 12.85
CA PHE A 19 -5.85 -19.13 12.91
C PHE A 19 -7.28 -19.67 12.67
N LEU A 20 -7.47 -20.48 11.63
CA LEU A 20 -8.78 -21.03 11.28
C LEU A 20 -9.33 -22.00 12.35
N GLN A 21 -8.46 -22.77 13.02
CA GLN A 21 -8.86 -23.69 14.10
C GLN A 21 -9.51 -22.97 15.28
N SER A 22 -9.05 -21.77 15.62
CA SER A 22 -9.60 -20.94 16.70
C SER A 22 -10.87 -20.19 16.31
N GLY A 23 -11.16 -20.10 15.01
CA GLY A 23 -12.26 -19.31 14.46
C GLY A 23 -13.53 -20.12 14.17
N PRO A 24 -14.54 -19.48 13.57
CA PRO A 24 -15.79 -20.15 13.15
C PRO A 24 -15.57 -21.15 12.00
N CYS A 25 -14.42 -21.08 11.32
CA CYS A 25 -14.08 -21.89 10.14
C CYS A 25 -13.31 -23.18 10.48
N ASN A 26 -13.60 -23.81 11.63
CA ASN A 26 -12.89 -25.02 12.08
C ASN A 26 -12.98 -26.19 11.06
N LYS A 27 -14.12 -26.38 10.39
CA LYS A 27 -14.27 -27.42 9.35
C LYS A 27 -13.26 -27.23 8.20
N SER A 28 -13.09 -26.00 7.74
CA SER A 28 -12.11 -25.68 6.70
C SER A 28 -10.69 -25.89 7.21
N ALA A 29 -10.42 -25.59 8.49
CA ALA A 29 -9.12 -25.82 9.09
C ALA A 29 -8.74 -27.31 9.12
N GLN A 30 -9.70 -28.20 9.42
CA GLN A 30 -9.46 -29.65 9.43
C GLN A 30 -9.13 -30.18 8.03
N VAL A 31 -9.88 -29.75 7.01
CA VAL A 31 -9.60 -30.11 5.61
C VAL A 31 -8.22 -29.61 5.19
N LEU A 32 -7.89 -28.36 5.55
CA LEU A 32 -6.58 -27.78 5.23
C LEU A 32 -5.43 -28.55 5.90
N VAL A 33 -5.60 -29.00 7.15
CA VAL A 33 -4.59 -29.85 7.82
C VAL A 33 -4.39 -31.18 7.07
N GLN A 34 -5.46 -31.81 6.60
CA GLN A 34 -5.36 -33.03 5.79
C GLN A 34 -4.61 -32.77 4.48
N GLU A 35 -4.95 -31.70 3.77
CA GLU A 35 -4.25 -31.30 2.54
C GLU A 35 -2.75 -31.01 2.77
N LEU A 36 -2.39 -30.40 3.90
CA LEU A 36 -0.99 -30.14 4.27
C LEU A 36 -0.20 -31.43 4.47
N GLU A 37 -0.81 -32.45 5.06
CA GLU A 37 -0.19 -33.76 5.26
C GLU A 37 -0.09 -34.55 3.95
N GLU A 38 -1.15 -34.54 3.14
CA GLU A 38 -1.19 -35.20 1.82
C GLU A 38 -0.14 -34.63 0.87
N HIS A 39 -0.02 -33.30 0.82
CA HIS A 39 0.95 -32.60 -0.02
C HIS A 39 2.35 -32.48 0.59
N GLN A 40 2.55 -32.99 1.82
CA GLN A 40 3.81 -32.90 2.57
C GLN A 40 4.35 -31.46 2.68
N LEU A 41 3.45 -30.50 2.87
CA LEU A 41 3.78 -29.07 2.99
C LEU A 41 4.27 -28.69 4.41
N ILE A 42 4.17 -29.63 5.36
CA ILE A 42 4.63 -29.46 6.74
C ILE A 42 6.17 -29.43 6.77
N PRO A 43 6.80 -28.43 7.42
CA PRO A 43 8.25 -28.38 7.58
C PRO A 43 8.79 -29.66 8.23
N ARG A 44 9.75 -30.31 7.55
CA ARG A 44 10.43 -31.49 8.07
C ARG A 44 11.40 -31.11 9.19
N ARG A 45 11.63 -32.06 10.11
CA ARG A 45 12.68 -31.91 11.12
C ARG A 45 14.02 -32.36 10.57
N LEU A 46 15.07 -31.63 10.90
CA LEU A 46 16.43 -32.14 10.78
C LEU A 46 16.89 -32.68 12.14
N ASP A 47 17.41 -33.90 12.13
CA ASP A 47 18.12 -34.46 13.26
C ASP A 47 19.57 -33.92 13.30
N TRP A 48 20.28 -34.17 14.40
CA TRP A 48 21.67 -33.74 14.57
C TRP A 48 22.63 -34.39 13.56
N GLU A 49 22.24 -35.51 12.97
CA GLU A 49 22.93 -36.17 11.85
C GLU A 49 22.55 -35.57 10.48
N GLY A 50 21.68 -34.55 10.44
CA GLY A 50 21.21 -33.90 9.21
C GLY A 50 20.13 -34.69 8.45
N LYS A 51 19.57 -35.74 9.05
CA LYS A 51 18.51 -36.55 8.44
C LYS A 51 17.15 -35.87 8.58
N GLU A 52 16.35 -35.91 7.52
CA GLU A 52 14.99 -35.37 7.51
C GLU A 52 13.96 -36.36 8.06
N HIS A 53 13.15 -35.91 9.01
CA HIS A 53 12.06 -36.66 9.59
C HIS A 53 10.72 -35.98 9.32
N ARG A 54 9.74 -36.79 8.88
CA ARG A 54 8.35 -36.36 8.74
C ARG A 54 7.76 -36.08 10.12
N ARG A 55 6.90 -35.06 10.19
CA ARG A 55 6.18 -34.67 11.39
C ARG A 55 4.69 -34.58 11.05
N SER A 56 3.85 -34.89 12.03
CA SER A 56 2.42 -34.59 11.95
C SER A 56 2.16 -33.11 12.22
N PHE A 57 0.97 -32.63 11.85
CA PHE A 57 0.56 -31.27 12.19
C PHE A 57 0.48 -31.07 13.72
N GLU A 58 0.00 -32.08 14.47
CA GLU A 58 -0.10 -32.04 15.93
C GLU A 58 1.27 -31.88 16.60
N ASP A 59 2.29 -32.60 16.12
CA ASP A 59 3.67 -32.46 16.59
C ASP A 59 4.20 -31.03 16.38
N LEU A 60 3.85 -30.42 15.24
CA LEU A 60 4.25 -29.06 14.91
C LEU A 60 3.57 -28.04 15.84
N VAL A 61 2.30 -28.26 16.19
CA VAL A 61 1.57 -27.45 17.18
C VAL A 61 2.18 -27.59 18.57
N ALA A 62 2.50 -28.82 18.99
CA ALA A 62 3.12 -29.09 20.29
C ALA A 62 4.51 -28.44 20.41
N ALA A 63 5.35 -28.56 19.37
CA ALA A 63 6.67 -27.93 19.33
C ALA A 63 6.59 -26.40 19.37
N ASN A 64 5.54 -25.81 18.77
CA ASN A 64 5.32 -24.38 18.71
C ASN A 64 4.21 -23.92 19.68
N ALA A 65 4.18 -24.46 20.90
CA ALA A 65 3.18 -24.10 21.91
C ALA A 65 3.17 -22.59 22.26
N HIS A 66 4.31 -21.92 22.09
CA HIS A 66 4.48 -20.48 22.36
C HIS A 66 3.73 -19.56 21.37
N ILE A 67 3.32 -20.07 20.21
CA ILE A 67 2.63 -19.29 19.18
C ILE A 67 1.12 -19.31 19.46
N PRO A 68 0.46 -18.20 19.82
CA PRO A 68 -0.99 -18.20 20.00
C PRO A 68 -1.73 -18.35 18.66
N PRO A 69 -3.00 -18.80 18.65
CA PRO A 69 -3.77 -18.90 17.41
C PRO A 69 -3.99 -17.53 16.72
N ASP A 70 -4.07 -16.45 17.48
CA ASP A 70 -4.22 -15.07 16.98
C ASP A 70 -2.89 -14.44 16.53
N TYR A 71 -1.79 -15.19 16.52
CA TYR A 71 -0.45 -14.67 16.22
C TYR A 71 -0.38 -14.00 14.85
N LEU A 72 -1.00 -14.60 13.83
CA LEU A 72 -1.04 -14.05 12.48
C LEU A 72 -1.72 -12.67 12.45
N LEU A 73 -2.83 -12.52 13.17
CA LEU A 73 -3.56 -11.25 13.29
C LEU A 73 -2.70 -10.18 13.97
N LYS A 74 -2.01 -10.54 15.07
CA LYS A 74 -1.11 -9.62 15.79
C LYS A 74 0.04 -9.13 14.92
N ILE A 75 0.57 -10.00 14.04
CA ILE A 75 1.59 -9.59 13.07
C ILE A 75 1.01 -8.54 12.12
N CYS A 76 -0.16 -8.81 11.53
CA CYS A 76 -0.84 -7.92 10.62
C CYS A 76 -1.15 -6.54 11.25
N GLU A 77 -1.59 -6.52 12.50
CA GLU A 77 -1.84 -5.28 13.26
C GLU A 77 -0.56 -4.49 13.55
N ARG A 78 0.56 -5.19 13.79
CA ARG A 78 1.83 -4.56 14.13
C ARG A 78 2.57 -3.99 12.92
N ILE A 79 2.42 -4.61 11.75
CA ILE A 79 3.12 -4.18 10.52
C ILE A 79 2.66 -2.79 10.08
N GLY A 80 1.35 -2.48 10.14
CA GLY A 80 0.82 -1.20 9.68
C GLY A 80 1.51 0.02 10.32
N PRO A 81 1.46 0.18 11.65
CA PRO A 81 2.11 1.29 12.35
C PRO A 81 3.63 1.31 12.23
N LEU A 82 4.29 0.16 12.04
CA LEU A 82 5.72 0.11 11.79
C LEU A 82 6.05 0.66 10.41
N LEU A 83 5.27 0.28 9.40
CA LEU A 83 5.44 0.74 8.03
C LEU A 83 5.10 2.23 7.89
N ASP A 84 4.09 2.73 8.60
CA ASP A 84 3.68 4.14 8.59
C ASP A 84 4.80 5.10 9.04
N LYS A 85 5.77 4.63 9.83
CA LYS A 85 6.93 5.42 10.26
C LYS A 85 7.94 5.63 9.13
N GLU A 86 8.16 4.62 8.32
CA GLU A 86 9.13 4.64 7.22
C GLU A 86 8.52 5.23 5.94
N ILE A 87 7.26 4.89 5.67
CA ILE A 87 6.54 5.28 4.46
C ILE A 87 5.15 5.78 4.87
N PRO A 88 4.90 7.10 4.95
CA PRO A 88 3.62 7.62 5.41
C PRO A 88 2.48 7.33 4.41
N GLN A 89 1.29 6.99 4.93
CA GLN A 89 0.06 6.90 4.14
C GLN A 89 -0.40 8.27 3.68
N SER A 90 -1.07 8.35 2.53
CA SER A 90 -1.71 9.60 2.06
C SER A 90 -2.72 10.16 3.07
N VAL A 91 -3.45 9.27 3.76
CA VAL A 91 -4.43 9.62 4.78
C VAL A 91 -3.94 9.02 6.10
N PRO A 92 -3.64 9.85 7.12
CA PRO A 92 -3.20 9.34 8.41
C PRO A 92 -4.32 8.60 9.14
N GLY A 93 -3.97 7.52 9.85
CA GLY A 93 -4.88 6.78 10.73
C GLY A 93 -5.68 5.65 10.06
N VAL A 94 -5.47 5.36 8.78
CA VAL A 94 -6.19 4.29 8.06
C VAL A 94 -5.43 2.97 8.17
N GLN A 95 -5.80 2.14 9.13
CA GLN A 95 -5.22 0.79 9.27
C GLN A 95 -6.08 -0.23 8.53
N THR A 96 -5.59 -0.73 7.39
CA THR A 96 -6.27 -1.74 6.58
C THR A 96 -5.26 -2.72 6.00
N LEU A 97 -5.54 -4.02 6.11
CA LEU A 97 -4.73 -5.09 5.50
C LEU A 97 -5.01 -5.24 4.00
N LEU A 98 -6.17 -4.75 3.55
CA LEU A 98 -6.66 -4.86 2.18
C LEU A 98 -6.56 -3.52 1.43
N GLY A 99 -5.75 -2.60 1.94
CA GLY A 99 -5.48 -1.33 1.28
C GLY A 99 -4.79 -1.54 -0.06
N VAL A 100 -5.06 -0.65 -1.01
CA VAL A 100 -4.44 -0.66 -2.34
C VAL A 100 -3.57 0.58 -2.52
N GLY A 101 -2.55 0.48 -3.37
CA GLY A 101 -1.66 1.61 -3.66
C GLY A 101 -0.97 2.14 -2.40
N ARG A 102 -1.18 3.42 -2.07
CA ARG A 102 -0.52 4.12 -0.96
C ARG A 102 -1.00 3.70 0.43
N GLN A 103 -2.11 2.98 0.49
CA GLN A 103 -2.66 2.37 1.70
C GLN A 103 -2.31 0.88 1.79
N SER A 104 -1.60 0.31 0.80
CA SER A 104 -1.14 -1.08 0.82
C SER A 104 -0.06 -1.29 1.87
N LEU A 105 -0.08 -2.44 2.55
CA LEU A 105 1.01 -2.89 3.43
C LEU A 105 2.28 -3.28 2.66
N LEU A 106 2.19 -3.47 1.35
CA LEU A 106 3.31 -3.83 0.47
C LEU A 106 3.83 -2.64 -0.35
N ARG A 107 3.52 -1.42 0.07
CA ARG A 107 3.97 -0.20 -0.63
C ARG A 107 5.47 0.00 -0.49
N ASP A 108 6.08 0.49 -1.56
CA ASP A 108 7.49 0.87 -1.58
C ASP A 108 7.66 2.39 -1.65
N ALA A 109 8.83 2.89 -1.24
CA ALA A 109 9.18 4.31 -1.36
C ALA A 109 9.17 4.81 -2.83
N LYS A 110 9.15 3.90 -3.81
CA LYS A 110 8.98 4.22 -5.24
C LYS A 110 7.55 4.66 -5.55
N ASP A 111 6.56 4.05 -4.93
CA ASP A 111 5.12 4.33 -5.16
C ASP A 111 4.72 5.71 -4.60
N CYS A 112 5.49 6.22 -3.65
CA CYS A 112 5.31 7.55 -3.05
C CYS A 112 5.72 8.70 -4.00
N LYS A 113 6.46 8.44 -5.07
CA LYS A 113 7.01 9.49 -5.95
C LYS A 113 6.02 10.01 -7.01
N ASN A 114 4.93 9.29 -7.26
CA ASN A 114 4.05 9.54 -8.42
C ASN A 114 2.81 10.41 -8.16
N THR A 115 2.81 11.29 -7.16
CA THR A 115 1.82 12.39 -7.15
C THR A 115 2.53 13.70 -7.44
N LEU A 116 3.14 13.77 -8.62
CA LEU A 116 3.24 15.03 -9.33
C LEU A 116 1.81 15.50 -9.57
N TRP A 117 1.30 16.31 -8.65
CA TRP A 117 0.08 17.07 -8.87
C TRP A 117 0.41 18.02 -10.03
N ASN A 118 -0.06 17.69 -11.23
CA ASN A 118 0.10 18.55 -12.40
C ASN A 118 -0.41 19.95 -12.04
N GLY A 119 0.31 21.01 -12.42
CA GLY A 119 -0.05 22.40 -12.08
C GLY A 119 -1.49 22.78 -12.46
N SER A 120 -2.07 22.09 -13.45
CA SER A 120 -3.47 22.22 -13.84
C SER A 120 -4.48 21.85 -12.75
N ALA A 121 -4.13 20.94 -11.83
CA ALA A 121 -4.98 20.60 -10.70
C ALA A 121 -4.89 21.63 -9.55
N PHE A 122 -3.91 22.57 -9.59
CA PHE A 122 -3.88 23.77 -8.75
C PHE A 122 -4.74 24.90 -9.33
N ALA A 123 -4.82 24.98 -10.67
CA ALA A 123 -5.67 25.93 -11.38
C ALA A 123 -7.17 25.61 -11.31
N ALA A 124 -7.54 24.40 -10.88
CA ALA A 124 -8.94 23.99 -10.74
C ALA A 124 -9.59 24.64 -9.50
N LEU A 125 -10.20 25.81 -9.65
CA LEU A 125 -10.88 26.51 -8.57
C LEU A 125 -12.20 25.80 -8.19
N HIS A 126 -12.31 25.33 -6.94
CA HIS A 126 -13.59 24.93 -6.35
C HIS A 126 -14.17 26.15 -5.62
N ARG A 127 -15.23 26.76 -6.18
CA ARG A 127 -15.89 27.96 -5.62
C ARG A 127 -14.97 29.18 -5.47
N GLY A 128 -14.05 29.38 -6.42
CA GLY A 128 -13.10 30.49 -6.39
C GLY A 128 -11.91 30.30 -5.44
N ARG A 129 -11.77 29.11 -4.84
CA ARG A 129 -10.63 28.76 -3.98
C ARG A 129 -9.82 27.62 -4.60
N PRO A 130 -8.48 27.67 -4.58
CA PRO A 130 -7.67 26.50 -4.91
C PRO A 130 -7.97 25.36 -3.92
N PRO A 131 -7.98 24.09 -4.37
CA PRO A 131 -8.24 22.93 -3.53
C PRO A 131 -7.16 22.82 -2.45
N GLU A 132 -7.56 22.42 -1.24
CA GLU A 132 -6.63 22.27 -0.12
C GLU A 132 -5.60 21.18 -0.41
N LEU A 133 -4.33 21.47 -0.12
CA LEU A 133 -3.24 20.53 -0.34
C LEU A 133 -3.41 19.32 0.59
N PRO A 134 -3.33 18.08 0.07
CA PRO A 134 -3.30 16.91 0.93
C PRO A 134 -2.09 16.98 1.87
N VAL A 135 -2.29 16.62 3.13
CA VAL A 135 -1.30 16.73 4.22
C VAL A 135 0.04 16.02 3.92
N ASN A 136 0.04 15.03 3.03
CA ASN A 136 1.22 14.26 2.63
C ASN A 136 1.88 14.74 1.33
N TYR A 137 1.90 16.05 1.09
CA TYR A 137 2.56 16.62 -0.08
C TYR A 137 4.07 16.78 0.15
N VAL A 138 4.85 15.87 -0.42
CA VAL A 138 6.29 15.75 -0.14
C VAL A 138 7.13 16.87 -0.77
N LYS A 139 6.61 17.66 -1.73
CA LYS A 139 7.30 18.84 -2.29
C LYS A 139 6.33 19.89 -2.88
N PRO A 140 5.87 20.92 -2.12
CA PRO A 140 5.11 22.05 -2.67
C PRO A 140 5.80 22.62 -3.92
N PRO A 141 5.17 22.74 -5.10
CA PRO A 141 5.69 23.63 -6.13
C PRO A 141 5.77 25.02 -5.50
N ASN A 142 6.82 25.78 -5.82
CA ASN A 142 7.06 27.10 -5.24
C ASN A 142 5.79 27.94 -5.30
N VAL A 143 5.13 28.14 -4.16
CA VAL A 143 3.81 28.81 -4.05
C VAL A 143 3.89 30.22 -4.66
N GLY A 144 5.05 30.88 -4.50
CA GLY A 144 5.32 32.18 -5.13
C GLY A 144 5.27 32.15 -6.66
N PHE A 145 5.71 31.07 -7.31
CA PHE A 145 5.71 30.97 -8.78
C PHE A 145 4.31 30.69 -9.34
N LEU A 146 3.49 29.92 -8.62
CA LEU A 146 2.10 29.63 -8.99
C LEU A 146 1.15 30.82 -8.74
N CYS A 147 1.31 31.54 -7.62
CA CYS A 147 0.56 32.76 -7.38
C CYS A 147 0.91 33.86 -8.39
N VAL A 148 2.19 33.98 -8.76
CA VAL A 148 2.60 34.93 -9.81
C VAL A 148 2.04 34.51 -11.17
N ALA A 149 2.08 33.22 -11.52
CA ALA A 149 1.52 32.77 -12.79
C ALA A 149 -0.01 33.00 -12.88
N LEU A 150 -0.75 32.74 -11.79
CA LEU A 150 -2.21 32.97 -11.77
C LEU A 150 -2.56 34.46 -11.78
N THR A 151 -1.85 35.30 -11.02
CA THR A 151 -2.07 36.76 -11.03
C THR A 151 -1.66 37.39 -12.36
N VAL A 152 -0.59 36.90 -13.01
CA VAL A 152 -0.21 37.32 -14.37
C VAL A 152 -1.23 36.86 -15.40
N LEU A 153 -1.84 35.69 -15.25
CA LEU A 153 -2.93 35.25 -16.13
C LEU A 153 -4.20 36.10 -15.94
N GLU A 154 -4.57 36.41 -14.70
CA GLU A 154 -5.69 37.32 -14.39
C GLU A 154 -5.43 38.72 -14.94
N LEU A 155 -4.22 39.27 -14.76
CA LEU A 155 -3.83 40.57 -15.30
C LEU A 155 -3.76 40.58 -16.84
N TYR A 156 -3.35 39.49 -17.47
CA TYR A 156 -3.31 39.37 -18.93
C TYR A 156 -4.72 39.28 -19.53
N ILE A 157 -5.65 38.59 -18.86
CA ILE A 157 -7.07 38.53 -19.24
C ILE A 157 -7.73 39.91 -19.07
N ASP A 158 -7.42 40.64 -18.00
CA ASP A 158 -7.91 42.01 -17.77
C ASP A 158 -7.32 43.04 -18.76
N GLN A 159 -6.03 42.94 -19.10
CA GLN A 159 -5.40 43.84 -20.09
C GLN A 159 -5.84 43.57 -21.53
N ALA A 160 -6.14 42.33 -21.89
CA ALA A 160 -6.52 41.96 -23.25
C ALA A 160 -8.03 42.11 -23.55
N GLY A 161 -8.86 42.44 -22.55
CA GLY A 161 -10.31 42.65 -22.74
C GLY A 161 -11.05 41.45 -23.32
N LEU A 162 -10.50 40.24 -23.17
CA LEU A 162 -11.02 39.00 -23.74
C LEU A 162 -11.81 38.24 -22.67
N CYS A 163 -13.14 38.27 -22.77
CA CYS A 163 -14.00 37.33 -22.07
C CYS A 163 -13.84 35.93 -22.69
N LEU A 164 -12.82 35.18 -22.28
CA LEU A 164 -12.59 33.83 -22.79
C LEU A 164 -13.59 32.84 -22.15
N PRO A 165 -14.39 32.11 -22.94
CA PRO A 165 -15.22 31.03 -22.43
C PRO A 165 -14.34 29.90 -21.89
N SER A 166 -14.85 29.18 -20.87
CA SER A 166 -14.13 28.18 -20.06
C SER A 166 -13.44 27.04 -20.81
N ALA A 167 -13.62 26.93 -22.14
CA ALA A 167 -12.96 25.94 -23.00
C ALA A 167 -11.52 26.34 -23.37
N GLU A 168 -11.21 27.64 -23.52
CA GLU A 168 -9.91 28.11 -24.03
C GLU A 168 -8.82 28.24 -22.94
N ILE A 169 -9.20 28.16 -21.66
CA ILE A 169 -8.27 28.15 -20.53
C ILE A 169 -7.36 26.90 -20.55
N LYS A 170 -7.86 25.78 -21.10
CA LYS A 170 -7.07 24.55 -21.28
C LYS A 170 -5.92 24.73 -22.27
N ASP A 171 -6.14 25.50 -23.34
CA ASP A 171 -5.15 25.68 -24.41
C ASP A 171 -4.04 26.67 -24.00
N VAL A 172 -4.39 27.71 -23.23
CA VAL A 172 -3.40 28.63 -22.65
C VAL A 172 -2.52 27.92 -21.61
N CYS A 173 -3.10 27.04 -20.78
CA CYS A 173 -2.33 26.19 -19.86
C CYS A 173 -1.41 25.21 -20.61
N HIS A 174 -1.85 24.67 -21.75
CA HIS A 174 -1.03 23.78 -22.57
C HIS A 174 0.14 24.54 -23.23
N MET A 175 -0.08 25.77 -23.70
CA MET A 175 0.96 26.65 -24.24
C MET A 175 2.00 27.06 -23.18
N ALA A 176 1.58 27.35 -21.95
CA ALA A 176 2.50 27.69 -20.86
C ALA A 176 3.37 26.50 -20.43
N SER A 177 2.89 25.26 -20.59
CA SER A 177 3.67 24.06 -20.27
C SER A 177 4.88 23.85 -21.20
N HIS A 178 4.81 24.34 -22.45
CA HIS A 178 5.91 24.26 -23.41
C HIS A 178 7.01 25.31 -23.17
N ILE A 179 6.72 26.37 -22.41
CA ILE A 179 7.70 27.43 -22.11
C ILE A 179 8.62 27.05 -20.94
N THR A 180 8.25 26.06 -20.12
CA THR A 180 9.04 25.57 -18.97
C THR A 180 9.86 24.31 -19.28
N THR A 181 10.35 24.15 -20.51
CA THR A 181 11.42 23.19 -20.81
C THR A 181 12.71 23.94 -21.16
N PHE A 182 13.29 24.61 -20.18
CA PHE A 182 14.72 24.97 -20.10
C PHE A 182 15.12 25.09 -18.63
#